data_AF-A0A2P5D0N0-F1
#
_entry.id   AF-A0A2P5D0N0-F1
#
_cell.length_a   1.000
_cell.length_b   1.000
_cell.length_c   1.000
_cell.angle_alpha   90.00
_cell.angle_beta   90.00
_cell.angle_gamma   90.00
#
_symmetry.space_group_name_H-M   'P 1'
#
loop_
_entity.id
_entity.type
_entity.pdbx_description
1 polymer ?
#
loop_
_entity_poly.entity_id
_entity_poly.type
_entity_poly.pdbx_seq_one_letter_code
_entity_poly.pdbx_strand_id
1 'polypeptide(L)' 'VGDILCLVEADIGIVFGSSDTLRKLGKHFGVSFVPLLQGVVNNQMGLGVWEPLSGTLYTVSSWAEIQAFILGL' A
#
# COMPACT_ATOMS: atom_id res chain seq x y z
N VAL A 1 14.30 -1.09 13.38
CA VAL A 1 13.06 -0.29 13.48
C VAL A 1 13.12 0.74 12.36
N GLY A 2 12.63 0.40 11.16
CA GLY A 2 12.80 1.25 9.97
C GLY A 2 12.02 0.79 8.74
N ASP A 3 11.75 -0.52 8.63
CA ASP A 3 11.18 -1.12 7.42
C ASP A 3 9.75 -0.65 7.08
N ILE A 4 8.95 -0.25 8.08
CA ILE A 4 7.59 0.27 7.85
C ILE A 4 7.61 1.78 7.60
N LEU A 5 8.51 2.52 8.27
CA LEU A 5 8.53 3.98 8.19
C LEU A 5 8.90 4.43 6.77
N CYS A 6 9.90 3.81 6.15
CA CYS A 6 10.28 4.13 4.77
C CYS A 6 9.16 3.83 3.76
N LEU A 7 8.30 2.84 4.03
CA LEU A 7 7.15 2.54 3.19
C LEU A 7 6.04 3.59 3.35
N VAL A 8 5.84 4.13 4.55
CA VAL A 8 4.85 5.18 4.82
C VAL A 8 5.28 6.54 4.26
N GLU A 9 6.59 6.80 4.24
CA GLU A 9 7.18 8.01 3.66
C GLU A 9 7.17 8.01 2.13
N ALA A 10 7.08 6.84 1.49
CA ALA A 10 6.99 6.73 0.05
C ALA A 10 5.63 7.23 -0.47
N ASP A 11 5.61 7.74 -1.71
CA ASP A 11 4.34 8.08 -2.39
C ASP A 11 3.42 6.85 -2.50
N ILE A 12 4.02 5.66 -2.69
CA ILE A 12 3.33 4.37 -2.85
C ILE A 12 4.12 3.27 -2.12
N GLY A 13 3.83 3.06 -0.84
CA GLY A 13 4.40 1.94 -0.08
C GLY A 13 3.70 0.62 -0.37
N ILE A 14 4.43 -0.39 -0.87
CA ILE A 14 3.87 -1.71 -1.20
C ILE A 14 4.35 -2.78 -0.20
N VAL A 15 3.42 -3.57 0.32
CA VAL A 15 3.67 -4.69 1.24
C VAL A 15 3.27 -6.00 0.57
N PHE A 16 4.26 -6.86 0.33
CA PHE A 16 4.04 -8.21 -0.18
C PHE A 16 3.73 -9.17 0.98
N GLY A 17 2.64 -9.92 0.90
CA GLY A 17 2.34 -10.96 1.89
C GLY A 17 1.98 -10.40 3.27
N SER A 18 1.10 -9.40 3.30
CA SER A 18 0.63 -8.78 4.54
C SER A 18 -0.07 -9.78 5.48
N SER A 19 0.53 -10.05 6.64
CA SER A 19 -0.05 -10.92 7.67
C SER A 19 -1.02 -10.17 8.60
N ASP A 20 -1.89 -10.91 9.30
CA ASP A 20 -2.80 -10.30 10.30
C ASP A 20 -2.06 -9.61 11.45
N THR A 21 -0.92 -10.16 11.86
CA THR A 21 -0.08 -9.55 12.90
C THR A 21 0.48 -8.21 12.42
N LEU A 22 0.96 -8.14 11.19
CA LEU A 22 1.44 -6.89 10.59
C LEU A 22 0.33 -5.85 10.49
N ARG A 23 -0.87 -6.26 10.04
CA ARG A 23 -2.04 -5.36 9.94
C ARG A 23 -2.47 -4.83 11.30
N LYS A 24 -2.50 -5.68 12.33
CA LYS A 24 -2.81 -5.27 13.71
C LYS A 24 -1.76 -4.30 14.25
N LEU A 25 -0.48 -4.57 14.02
CA LEU A 25 0.62 -3.71 14.44
C LEU A 25 0.55 -2.35 13.74
N GLY A 26 0.45 -2.32 12.40
CA GLY A 26 0.37 -1.06 11.66
C GLY A 26 -0.85 -0.24 12.07
N LYS A 27 -2.01 -0.87 12.29
CA LYS A 27 -3.21 -0.18 12.79
C LYS A 27 -2.98 0.49 14.15
N HIS A 28 -2.21 -0.12 15.05
CA HIS A 28 -1.82 0.48 16.32
C HIS A 28 -1.00 1.77 16.14
N PHE A 29 -0.25 1.88 15.04
CA PHE A 29 0.52 3.08 14.66
C PHE A 29 -0.21 3.99 13.65
N GLY A 30 -1.51 3.79 13.41
CA GLY A 30 -2.29 4.60 12.48
C GLY A 30 -2.07 4.27 11.00
N VAL A 31 -1.39 3.17 10.68
CA VAL A 31 -1.18 2.70 9.31
C VAL A 31 -2.36 1.85 8.84
N SER A 32 -2.89 2.18 7.68
CA SER A 32 -3.92 1.43 6.97
C SER A 32 -3.31 0.52 5.90
N PHE A 33 -3.98 -0.59 5.61
CA PHE A 33 -3.57 -1.55 4.57
C PHE A 33 -4.71 -1.71 3.59
N VAL A 34 -4.45 -1.43 2.31
CA VAL A 34 -5.45 -1.43 1.23
C VAL A 34 -4.94 -2.30 0.08
N PRO A 35 -5.77 -3.10 -0.60
CA PRO A 35 -5.34 -3.81 -1.81
C PRO A 35 -4.80 -2.84 -2.87
N LEU A 36 -3.65 -3.13 -3.48
CA LEU A 36 -3.02 -2.25 -4.48
C LEU A 36 -3.98 -1.93 -5.63
N LEU A 37 -4.67 -2.94 -6.16
CA LEU A 37 -5.64 -2.77 -7.25
C LEU A 37 -6.76 -1.77 -6.88
N GLN A 38 -7.26 -1.85 -5.64
CA GLN A 38 -8.27 -0.91 -5.16
C GLN A 38 -7.71 0.52 -5.08
N GLY A 39 -6.46 0.66 -4.62
CA GLY A 39 -5.74 1.94 -4.62
C GLY A 39 -5.62 2.55 -6.01
N VAL A 40 -5.22 1.76 -7.01
CA VAL A 40 -5.09 2.18 -8.42
C VAL A 40 -6.43 2.65 -8.96
N VAL A 41 -7.47 1.84 -8.81
CA VAL A 41 -8.83 2.14 -9.29
C VAL A 41 -9.37 3.43 -8.67
N ASN A 42 -9.21 3.60 -7.36
CA ASN A 42 -9.64 4.82 -6.68
C ASN A 42 -8.89 6.06 -7.20
N ASN A 43 -7.58 5.96 -7.42
CA ASN A 43 -6.78 7.07 -7.94
C ASN A 43 -7.24 7.47 -9.36
N GLN A 44 -7.42 6.48 -10.25
CA GLN A 44 -7.88 6.71 -11.62
C GLN A 44 -9.29 7.31 -11.70
N MET A 45 -10.16 6.98 -10.74
CA MET A 45 -11.51 7.55 -10.64
C MET A 45 -11.53 8.93 -9.96
N GLY A 46 -10.39 9.47 -9.52
CA GLY A 46 -10.33 10.71 -8.74
C GLY A 46 -10.92 10.59 -7.34
N LEU A 47 -11.06 9.37 -6.82
CA LEU A 47 -11.59 9.05 -5.49
C LEU A 47 -10.48 8.85 -4.44
N GLY A 48 -9.22 8.90 -4.87
CA GLY A 48 -8.05 8.83 -3.99
C GLY A 48 -6.89 9.61 -4.58
N VAL A 49 -5.92 9.95 -3.73
CA VAL A 49 -4.66 10.58 -4.12
C VAL A 49 -3.52 9.77 -3.51
N TRP A 50 -2.46 9.53 -4.28
CA TRP A 50 -1.23 8.93 -3.76
C TRP A 50 -0.34 10.05 -3.27
N GLU A 51 -0.25 10.15 -1.94
CA GLU A 51 0.53 11.17 -1.26
C GLU A 51 1.49 10.51 -0.27
N PRO A 52 2.72 11.05 -0.14
CA PRO A 52 3.64 10.60 0.88
C PRO A 52 3.06 10.88 2.27
N LEU A 53 3.41 10.05 3.25
CA LEU A 53 2.93 10.17 4.64
C LEU A 53 1.41 10.04 4.82
N SER A 54 0.69 9.50 3.83
CA SER A 54 -0.76 9.25 3.92
C SER A 54 -1.16 8.19 4.95
N GLY A 55 -0.18 7.48 5.52
CA GLY A 55 -0.42 6.36 6.44
C GLY A 55 -1.07 5.16 5.74
N THR A 56 -1.08 5.10 4.42
CA THR A 56 -1.68 3.99 3.66
C THR A 56 -0.59 3.16 2.99
N LEU A 57 -0.60 1.86 3.25
CA LEU A 57 0.25 0.89 2.56
C LEU A 57 -0.60 -0.01 1.66
N TYR A 58 -0.09 -0.27 0.47
CA TYR A 58 -0.77 -1.09 -0.54
C TYR A 58 -0.32 -2.54 -0.45
N THR A 59 -1.25 -3.45 -0.25
CA THR A 59 -0.95 -4.87 -0.12
C THR A 59 -1.09 -5.60 -1.44
N VAL A 60 -0.17 -6.54 -1.68
CA VAL A 60 -0.23 -7.50 -2.78
C VAL A 60 -0.02 -8.91 -2.28
N SER A 61 -0.55 -9.87 -3.04
CA SER A 61 -0.41 -11.31 -2.79
C SER A 61 0.50 -12.01 -3.80
N SER A 62 0.82 -11.34 -4.91
CA SER A 62 1.60 -11.90 -6.01
C SER A 62 2.50 -10.88 -6.71
N TRP A 63 3.56 -11.37 -7.34
CA TRP A 63 4.42 -10.53 -8.21
C TRP A 63 3.69 -10.02 -9.44
N ALA A 64 2.66 -10.73 -9.90
CA ALA A 64 1.84 -10.32 -11.04
C ALA A 64 1.12 -9.00 -10.77
N GLU A 65 0.64 -8.75 -9.54
CA GLU A 65 0.01 -7.48 -9.17
C GLU A 65 0.98 -6.30 -9.24
N ILE A 66 2.23 -6.49 -8.79
CA ILE A 66 3.28 -5.47 -8.89
C ILE A 66 3.63 -5.21 -10.36
N GLN A 67 3.78 -6.27 -11.15
CA GLN A 67 4.07 -6.15 -12.57
C GLN A 67 2.95 -5.41 -13.31
N ALA A 68 1.69 -5.75 -13.04
CA ALA A 68 0.53 -5.09 -13.65
C ALA A 68 0.49 -3.60 -13.28
N PHE A 69 0.74 -3.27 -12.02
CA PHE A 69 0.83 -1.88 -11.56
C PHE A 69 1.91 -1.07 -12.29
N ILE A 70 3.13 -1.61 -12.43
CA ILE A 70 4.24 -0.93 -13.12
C ILE A 70 3.97 -0.77 -14.62
N LEU A 71 3.39 -1.79 -15.26
CA LEU A 71 3.13 -1.80 -16.70
C LEU A 71 1.82 -1.08 -17.09
N GLY A 72 0.96 -0.74 -16.11
CA GLY A 72 -0.36 -0.16 -16.36
C GLY A 72 -1.32 -1.14 -17.04
N LEU A 73 -1.23 -2.43 -16.70
CA LEU A 73 -2.07 -3.52 -17.24
C LEU A 73 -3.41 -3.66 -16.50
#